data_AF-A0A075B0S0-F1
#
_entry.id   AF-A0A075B0S0-F1
#
_cell.length_a   1.000
_cell.length_b   1.000
_cell.length_c   1.000
_cell.angle_alpha   90.00
_cell.angle_beta   90.00
_cell.angle_gamma   90.00
#
_symmetry.space_group_name_H-M   'P 1'
#
loop_
_entity.id
_entity.type
_entity.pdbx_description
1 polymer ?
#
loop_
_entity_poly.entity_id
_entity_poly.type
_entity_poly.pdbx_seq_one_letter_code
_entity_poly.pdbx_strand_id
1 'polypeptide(L)'
;IVTFPPCNVPFYNNICNATERDGWISFGQKIPSTTLENLYIRASYRTIASSINSGINKAIITGTPGIGKSLFLIYLLWKLVKDGKRVLFIYHPFNIYYDGKGGVFLFASGRLPLDNDYSFWNDTLWCLFDAKFKKEAHLGELPVELCTFILSTSPRREMLNDFKKPPVPQVFYMPTWSEAELEAIADLFPGANQWRGRFVFLGGIPRHVLEVTARDPTEILEAACSDCNLNDCIKKIGIDSTNTEKSKVVHPLVHVTSTHPHTNSSVCYASQKALDIIVRNRGKEARGRMSELLESCQGNPLTAALCGYIFEPYAIELLEKGGTFK
;
A
#
# COMPACT_ATOMS: atom_id res chain seq x y z
N ILE A 1 -7.01 -35.63 -18.48
CA ILE A 1 -7.64 -34.30 -18.53
C ILE A 1 -7.97 -33.94 -17.09
N VAL A 2 -7.27 -32.97 -16.50
CA VAL A 2 -7.61 -32.51 -15.15
C VAL A 2 -8.88 -31.69 -15.27
N THR A 3 -9.99 -32.18 -14.72
CA THR A 3 -11.27 -31.46 -14.69
C THR A 3 -11.28 -30.56 -13.46
N PHE A 4 -11.21 -29.26 -13.68
CA PHE A 4 -11.34 -28.26 -12.61
C PHE A 4 -12.82 -28.03 -12.31
N PRO A 5 -13.22 -27.91 -11.03
CA PRO A 5 -14.61 -27.66 -10.70
C PRO A 5 -14.99 -26.24 -11.18
N PRO A 6 -16.18 -26.08 -11.79
CA PRO A 6 -16.64 -24.77 -12.22
C PRO A 6 -16.77 -23.83 -11.03
N CYS A 7 -16.50 -22.54 -11.24
CA CYS A 7 -16.63 -21.53 -10.21
C CYS A 7 -18.10 -21.35 -9.84
N ASN A 8 -18.44 -21.46 -8.56
CA ASN A 8 -19.79 -21.22 -8.04
C ASN A 8 -20.00 -19.80 -7.49
N VAL A 9 -18.99 -18.92 -7.58
CA VAL A 9 -19.07 -17.56 -7.05
C VAL A 9 -19.59 -16.62 -8.16
N PRO A 10 -20.78 -16.01 -8.00
CA PRO A 10 -21.42 -15.27 -9.08
C PRO A 10 -20.59 -14.08 -9.60
N PHE A 11 -19.82 -13.39 -8.74
CA PHE A 11 -19.02 -12.23 -9.13
C PHE A 11 -17.99 -12.59 -10.21
N TYR A 12 -17.26 -13.69 -10.00
CA TYR A 12 -16.20 -14.12 -10.92
C TYR A 12 -16.75 -14.66 -12.24
N ASN A 13 -17.93 -15.29 -12.22
CA ASN A 13 -18.59 -15.73 -13.45
C ASN A 13 -19.09 -14.55 -14.31
N ASN A 14 -19.41 -13.41 -13.69
CA ASN A 14 -20.01 -12.27 -14.38
C ASN A 14 -19.06 -11.09 -14.62
N ILE A 15 -17.81 -11.19 -14.17
CA ILE A 15 -16.87 -10.06 -14.25
C ILE A 15 -16.66 -9.58 -15.69
N CYS A 16 -16.64 -10.49 -16.68
CA CYS A 16 -16.48 -10.15 -18.09
C CYS A 16 -17.64 -9.32 -18.66
N ASN A 17 -18.83 -9.41 -18.06
CA ASN A 17 -20.03 -8.69 -18.50
C ASN A 17 -20.04 -7.23 -18.00
N ALA A 18 -19.19 -6.89 -17.03
CA ALA A 18 -19.12 -5.55 -16.49
C ALA A 18 -18.66 -4.54 -17.56
N THR A 19 -19.32 -3.38 -17.59
CA THR A 19 -19.03 -2.30 -18.53
C THR A 19 -18.40 -1.12 -17.83
N GLU A 20 -17.45 -0.49 -18.51
CA GLU A 20 -16.92 0.81 -18.12
C GLU A 20 -17.86 1.93 -18.61
N ARG A 21 -18.23 2.86 -17.73
CA ARG A 21 -18.98 4.07 -18.07
C ARG A 21 -18.59 5.20 -17.12
N ASP A 22 -18.34 6.40 -17.66
CA ASP A 22 -18.07 7.62 -16.89
C ASP A 22 -16.97 7.48 -15.82
N GLY A 23 -15.92 6.68 -16.10
CA GLY A 23 -14.82 6.43 -15.16
C GLY A 23 -15.11 5.36 -14.10
N TRP A 24 -16.20 4.62 -14.23
CA TRP A 24 -16.60 3.54 -13.32
C TRP A 24 -16.74 2.21 -14.02
N ILE A 25 -16.52 1.11 -13.29
CA ILE A 25 -16.92 -0.23 -13.70
C ILE A 25 -18.05 -0.70 -12.78
N SER A 26 -19.18 -1.04 -13.35
CA SER A 26 -20.32 -1.61 -12.62
C SER A 26 -20.32 -3.13 -12.78
N PHE A 27 -20.15 -3.84 -11.67
CA PHE A 27 -20.14 -5.32 -11.68
C PHE A 27 -21.52 -5.92 -11.45
N GLY A 28 -22.51 -5.11 -11.04
CA GLY A 28 -23.86 -5.57 -10.68
C GLY A 28 -23.91 -6.50 -9.46
N GLN A 29 -22.77 -6.67 -8.78
CA GLN A 29 -22.57 -7.53 -7.63
C GLN A 29 -21.45 -6.95 -6.77
N LYS A 30 -21.47 -7.27 -5.48
CA LYS A 30 -20.43 -6.82 -4.54
C LYS A 30 -19.07 -7.36 -4.95
N ILE A 31 -18.10 -6.45 -5.05
CA ILE A 31 -16.70 -6.77 -5.27
C ILE A 31 -16.20 -7.53 -4.03
N PRO A 32 -15.56 -8.71 -4.19
CA PRO A 32 -15.07 -9.53 -3.10
C PRO A 32 -14.23 -8.73 -2.09
N SER A 33 -14.41 -9.03 -0.80
CA SER A 33 -13.77 -8.30 0.31
C SER A 33 -14.14 -6.82 0.46
N THR A 34 -15.20 -6.35 -0.19
CA THR A 34 -15.72 -4.97 -0.05
C THR A 34 -17.25 -4.96 0.04
N THR A 35 -17.82 -3.81 0.38
CA THR A 35 -19.26 -3.54 0.30
C THR A 35 -19.68 -2.91 -1.02
N LEU A 36 -18.73 -2.64 -1.93
CA LEU A 36 -18.92 -1.86 -3.15
C LEU A 36 -19.37 -2.76 -4.30
N GLU A 37 -20.25 -2.26 -5.17
CA GLU A 37 -20.64 -2.93 -6.43
C GLU A 37 -20.03 -2.26 -7.67
N ASN A 38 -19.53 -1.03 -7.48
CA ASN A 38 -18.91 -0.22 -8.51
C ASN A 38 -17.45 0.06 -8.14
N LEU A 39 -16.59 0.09 -9.15
CA LEU A 39 -15.17 0.41 -9.00
C LEU A 39 -14.86 1.70 -9.75
N TYR A 40 -14.39 2.70 -9.00
CA TYR A 40 -13.84 3.93 -9.58
C TYR A 40 -12.49 3.66 -10.24
N ILE A 41 -12.36 4.05 -11.52
CA ILE A 41 -11.14 3.84 -12.30
C ILE A 41 -10.22 5.05 -12.14
N ARG A 42 -9.19 4.88 -11.32
CA ARG A 42 -8.15 5.89 -11.13
C ARG A 42 -7.28 6.02 -12.38
N ALA A 43 -6.79 7.23 -12.65
CA ALA A 43 -5.81 7.45 -13.71
C ALA A 43 -4.56 6.55 -13.52
N SER A 44 -4.09 6.40 -12.28
CA SER A 44 -2.96 5.53 -11.96
C SER A 44 -3.23 4.06 -12.27
N TYR A 45 -4.48 3.58 -12.18
CA TYR A 45 -4.81 2.20 -12.56
C TYR A 45 -4.61 1.99 -14.05
N ARG A 46 -5.03 2.94 -14.88
CA ARG A 46 -4.82 2.87 -16.34
C ARG A 46 -3.34 2.87 -16.67
N THR A 47 -2.59 3.85 -16.15
CA THR A 47 -1.16 4.00 -16.39
C THR A 47 -0.36 2.77 -15.96
N ILE A 48 -0.60 2.27 -14.73
CA ILE A 48 0.10 1.08 -14.24
C ILE A 48 -0.27 -0.13 -15.09
N ALA A 49 -1.55 -0.38 -15.36
CA ALA A 49 -1.98 -1.54 -16.13
C ALA A 49 -1.45 -1.55 -17.58
N SER A 50 -1.32 -0.38 -18.23
CA SER A 50 -0.73 -0.29 -19.57
C SER A 50 0.79 -0.42 -19.58
N SER A 51 1.45 -0.24 -18.44
CA SER A 51 2.92 -0.29 -18.32
C SER A 51 3.47 -1.66 -17.94
N ILE A 52 2.60 -2.60 -17.55
CA ILE A 52 2.99 -3.96 -17.20
C ILE A 52 3.28 -4.75 -18.49
N ASN A 53 4.49 -5.31 -18.56
CA ASN A 53 4.90 -6.16 -19.67
C ASN A 53 4.24 -7.54 -19.58
N SER A 54 3.74 -8.05 -20.72
CA SER A 54 3.22 -9.42 -20.85
C SER A 54 4.34 -10.43 -21.13
N GLY A 55 4.05 -11.73 -21.00
CA GLY A 55 5.03 -12.81 -21.19
C GLY A 55 5.69 -13.22 -19.87
N ILE A 56 6.90 -13.78 -19.91
CA ILE A 56 7.65 -14.10 -18.68
C ILE A 56 8.17 -12.80 -18.06
N ASN A 57 7.37 -12.23 -17.14
CA ASN A 57 7.60 -10.93 -16.52
C ASN A 57 7.05 -10.91 -15.11
N LYS A 58 7.68 -10.14 -14.22
CA LYS A 58 7.21 -9.92 -12.86
C LYS A 58 6.88 -8.44 -12.65
N ALA A 59 5.84 -8.16 -11.89
CA ALA A 59 5.55 -6.82 -11.42
C ALA A 59 5.12 -6.80 -9.95
N ILE A 60 5.51 -5.75 -9.23
CA ILE A 60 5.10 -5.47 -7.86
C ILE A 60 4.26 -4.19 -7.86
N ILE A 61 3.05 -4.28 -7.33
CA ILE A 61 2.18 -3.14 -7.07
C ILE A 61 2.20 -2.87 -5.56
N THR A 62 2.77 -1.73 -5.17
CA THR A 62 2.94 -1.34 -3.77
C THR A 62 2.40 0.06 -3.48
N GLY A 63 2.45 0.48 -2.21
CA GLY A 63 1.98 1.76 -1.72
C GLY A 63 1.38 1.65 -0.32
N THR A 64 0.96 2.78 0.25
CA THR A 64 0.40 2.86 1.60
C THR A 64 -0.74 1.85 1.82
N PRO A 65 -0.83 1.14 2.96
CA PRO A 65 -1.96 0.27 3.26
C PRO A 65 -3.30 1.00 3.16
N GLY A 66 -4.31 0.39 2.53
CA GLY A 66 -5.62 1.02 2.33
C GLY A 66 -5.75 1.94 1.11
N ILE A 67 -4.71 2.06 0.28
CA ILE A 67 -4.71 2.91 -0.92
C ILE A 67 -5.52 2.36 -2.12
N GLY A 68 -5.91 1.08 -2.10
CA GLY A 68 -6.67 0.45 -3.19
C GLY A 68 -5.94 -0.61 -4.03
N LYS A 69 -4.78 -1.12 -3.59
CA LYS A 69 -4.03 -2.15 -4.34
C LYS A 69 -4.84 -3.40 -4.72
N SER A 70 -5.60 -3.94 -3.76
CA SER A 70 -6.51 -5.07 -4.01
C SER A 70 -7.59 -4.74 -5.05
N LEU A 71 -8.10 -3.49 -5.08
CA LEU A 71 -9.07 -3.04 -6.07
C LEU A 71 -8.45 -2.87 -7.46
N PHE A 72 -7.18 -2.46 -7.55
CA PHE A 72 -6.46 -2.48 -8.82
C PHE A 72 -6.32 -3.88 -9.40
N LEU A 73 -6.09 -4.90 -8.58
CA LEU A 73 -6.08 -6.27 -9.10
C LEU A 73 -7.44 -6.70 -9.66
N ILE A 74 -8.55 -6.23 -9.07
CA ILE A 74 -9.90 -6.43 -9.64
C ILE A 74 -10.06 -5.71 -10.97
N TYR A 75 -9.60 -4.46 -11.08
CA TYR A 75 -9.57 -3.71 -12.34
C TYR A 75 -8.75 -4.43 -13.42
N LEU A 76 -7.56 -4.91 -13.07
CA LEU A 76 -6.68 -5.63 -13.98
C LEU A 76 -7.27 -6.98 -14.40
N LEU A 77 -7.87 -7.72 -13.45
CA LEU A 77 -8.59 -8.96 -13.73
C LEU A 77 -9.71 -8.74 -14.74
N TRP A 78 -10.57 -7.74 -14.52
CA TRP A 78 -11.66 -7.39 -15.44
C TRP A 78 -11.14 -7.16 -16.86
N LYS A 79 -10.09 -6.36 -17.01
CA LYS A 79 -9.49 -6.05 -18.31
C LYS A 79 -8.94 -7.31 -18.99
N LEU A 80 -8.15 -8.11 -18.28
CA LEU A 80 -7.53 -9.32 -18.81
C LEU A 80 -8.57 -10.38 -19.23
N VAL A 81 -9.62 -10.58 -18.42
CA VAL A 81 -10.69 -11.52 -18.73
C VAL A 81 -11.48 -11.05 -19.95
N LYS A 82 -11.77 -9.74 -20.07
CA LYS A 82 -12.39 -9.18 -21.27
C LYS A 82 -11.55 -9.38 -22.53
N ASP A 83 -10.23 -9.29 -22.39
CA ASP A 83 -9.28 -9.52 -23.49
C ASP A 83 -9.05 -11.02 -23.78
N GLY A 84 -9.83 -11.93 -23.18
CA GLY A 84 -9.74 -13.37 -23.40
C GLY A 84 -8.45 -14.00 -22.88
N LYS A 85 -7.78 -13.38 -21.90
CA LYS A 85 -6.52 -13.89 -21.34
C LYS A 85 -6.77 -15.03 -20.37
N ARG A 86 -5.77 -15.92 -20.26
CA ARG A 86 -5.69 -16.90 -19.18
C ARG A 86 -5.27 -16.18 -17.91
N VAL A 87 -6.05 -16.31 -16.84
CA VAL A 87 -5.76 -15.61 -15.58
C VAL A 87 -5.92 -16.55 -14.40
N LEU A 88 -4.90 -16.67 -13.57
CA LEU A 88 -4.98 -17.22 -12.22
C LEU A 88 -5.05 -16.06 -11.22
N PHE A 89 -6.19 -15.91 -10.56
CA PHE A 89 -6.43 -14.87 -9.56
C PHE A 89 -6.41 -15.46 -8.15
N ILE A 90 -5.33 -15.20 -7.42
CA ILE A 90 -5.13 -15.63 -6.02
C ILE A 90 -5.52 -14.47 -5.12
N TYR A 91 -6.75 -14.53 -4.59
CA TYR A 91 -7.39 -13.44 -3.86
C TYR A 91 -8.24 -13.98 -2.71
N HIS A 92 -7.76 -13.83 -1.47
CA HIS A 92 -8.38 -14.48 -0.30
C HIS A 92 -9.92 -14.24 -0.21
N PRO A 93 -10.71 -15.31 0.04
CA PRO A 93 -10.34 -16.71 0.23
C PRO A 93 -10.24 -17.55 -1.06
N PHE A 94 -10.41 -16.91 -2.24
CA PHE A 94 -10.59 -17.57 -3.52
C PHE A 94 -9.29 -17.71 -4.32
N ASN A 95 -9.21 -18.80 -5.10
CA ASN A 95 -8.23 -18.99 -6.15
C ASN A 95 -9.01 -19.28 -7.43
N ILE A 96 -9.12 -18.30 -8.32
CA ILE A 96 -9.97 -18.38 -9.52
C ILE A 96 -9.12 -18.54 -10.75
N TYR A 97 -9.48 -19.45 -11.64
CA TYR A 97 -8.83 -19.61 -12.94
C TYR A 97 -9.79 -19.31 -14.08
N TYR A 98 -9.36 -18.45 -15.00
CA TYR A 98 -10.01 -18.17 -16.27
C TYR A 98 -9.17 -18.79 -17.37
N ASP A 99 -9.77 -19.62 -18.23
CA ASP A 99 -9.05 -20.35 -19.29
C ASP A 99 -8.88 -19.56 -20.59
N GLY A 100 -9.37 -18.31 -20.65
CA GLY A 100 -9.37 -17.46 -21.85
C GLY A 100 -10.37 -17.90 -22.94
N LYS A 101 -11.16 -18.95 -22.69
CA LYS A 101 -12.18 -19.51 -23.59
C LYS A 101 -13.60 -19.42 -23.02
N GLY A 102 -13.76 -18.68 -21.91
CA GLY A 102 -15.03 -18.50 -21.20
C GLY A 102 -15.22 -19.43 -20.00
N GLY A 103 -14.31 -20.38 -19.77
CA GLY A 103 -14.32 -21.24 -18.60
C GLY A 103 -13.81 -20.49 -17.36
N VAL A 104 -14.57 -20.59 -16.26
CA VAL A 104 -14.22 -20.03 -14.95
C VAL A 104 -14.24 -21.14 -13.91
N PHE A 105 -13.12 -21.32 -13.22
CA PHE A 105 -12.89 -22.46 -12.32
C PHE A 105 -12.46 -21.97 -10.94
N LEU A 106 -12.87 -22.69 -9.90
CA LEU A 106 -12.47 -22.41 -8.53
C LEU A 106 -11.49 -23.48 -8.05
N PHE A 107 -10.25 -23.09 -7.74
CA PHE A 107 -9.32 -23.99 -7.08
C PHE A 107 -9.59 -24.03 -5.58
N ALA A 108 -9.65 -25.24 -5.02
CA ALA A 108 -9.64 -25.42 -3.59
C ALA A 108 -8.35 -24.85 -2.99
N SER A 109 -8.44 -24.30 -1.78
CA SER A 109 -7.28 -23.73 -1.09
C SER A 109 -6.15 -24.77 -1.00
N GLY A 110 -4.94 -24.38 -1.44
CA GLY A 110 -3.76 -25.26 -1.45
C GLY A 110 -3.73 -26.34 -2.54
N ARG A 111 -4.66 -26.33 -3.50
CA ARG A 111 -4.69 -27.29 -4.63
C ARG A 111 -4.58 -26.58 -5.97
N LEU A 112 -3.48 -25.86 -6.17
CA LEU A 112 -3.11 -25.31 -7.47
C LEU A 112 -2.46 -26.41 -8.35
N PRO A 113 -2.40 -26.24 -9.68
CA PRO A 113 -1.62 -27.11 -10.55
C PRO A 113 -0.17 -27.21 -10.08
N LEU A 114 0.44 -28.39 -10.27
CA LEU A 114 1.83 -28.64 -9.91
C LEU A 114 2.75 -27.62 -10.60
N ASP A 115 3.84 -27.26 -9.94
CA ASP A 115 4.84 -26.29 -10.44
C ASP A 115 5.48 -26.72 -11.77
N ASN A 116 5.54 -28.04 -12.02
CA ASN A 116 6.04 -28.64 -13.24
C ASN A 116 4.98 -28.84 -14.35
N ASP A 117 3.74 -28.38 -14.16
CA ASP A 117 2.72 -28.38 -15.21
C ASP A 117 2.94 -27.19 -16.17
N TYR A 118 3.90 -27.31 -17.07
CA TYR A 118 4.22 -26.28 -18.08
C TYR A 118 3.08 -26.02 -19.08
N SER A 119 2.10 -26.93 -19.17
CA SER A 119 0.90 -26.69 -19.98
C SER A 119 -0.01 -25.66 -19.32
N PHE A 120 -0.03 -25.63 -17.99
CA PHE A 120 -0.73 -24.63 -17.21
C PHE A 120 0.14 -23.37 -17.02
N TRP A 121 1.34 -23.53 -16.47
CA TRP A 121 2.29 -22.45 -16.16
C TRP A 121 3.16 -22.13 -17.37
N ASN A 122 2.77 -21.10 -18.13
CA ASN A 122 3.53 -20.61 -19.28
C ASN A 122 3.28 -19.13 -19.53
N ASP A 123 3.97 -18.58 -20.52
CA ASP A 123 4.02 -17.16 -20.88
C ASP A 123 2.66 -16.55 -21.26
N THR A 124 1.65 -17.38 -21.55
CA THR A 124 0.28 -16.92 -21.82
C THR A 124 -0.55 -16.68 -20.56
N LEU A 125 -0.12 -17.22 -19.41
CA LEU A 125 -0.83 -17.10 -18.15
C LEU A 125 -0.49 -15.78 -17.44
N TRP A 126 -1.53 -15.11 -16.94
CA TRP A 126 -1.40 -14.01 -15.99
C TRP A 126 -1.72 -14.51 -14.58
N CYS A 127 -0.74 -14.48 -13.67
CA CYS A 127 -0.97 -14.75 -12.26
C CYS A 127 -1.10 -13.43 -11.50
N LEU A 128 -2.27 -13.18 -10.92
CA LEU A 128 -2.58 -12.00 -10.12
C LEU A 128 -2.66 -12.42 -8.65
N PHE A 129 -1.70 -11.98 -7.84
CA PHE A 129 -1.54 -12.42 -6.45
C PHE A 129 -1.75 -11.27 -5.47
N ASP A 130 -2.78 -11.35 -4.63
CA ASP A 130 -2.94 -10.44 -3.49
C ASP A 130 -2.25 -11.00 -2.24
N ALA A 131 -1.24 -10.30 -1.75
CA ALA A 131 -0.50 -10.65 -0.53
C ALA A 131 -1.31 -10.54 0.77
N LYS A 132 -2.54 -10.01 0.72
CA LYS A 132 -3.41 -9.89 1.89
C LYS A 132 -3.63 -11.28 2.54
N PHE A 133 -3.31 -11.38 3.83
CA PHE A 133 -3.34 -12.63 4.61
C PHE A 133 -2.41 -13.76 4.13
N LYS A 134 -1.43 -13.45 3.28
CA LYS A 134 -0.41 -14.39 2.79
C LYS A 134 0.95 -14.16 3.46
N LYS A 135 1.77 -15.21 3.44
CA LYS A 135 3.16 -15.26 3.91
C LYS A 135 4.08 -15.60 2.72
N GLU A 136 5.39 -15.38 2.87
CA GLU A 136 6.42 -15.67 1.86
C GLU A 136 6.32 -17.11 1.31
N ALA A 137 6.12 -18.11 2.16
CA ALA A 137 5.96 -19.50 1.73
C ALA A 137 4.88 -19.72 0.67
N HIS A 138 3.75 -18.99 0.74
CA HIS A 138 2.67 -19.11 -0.25
C HIS A 138 3.06 -18.58 -1.63
N LEU A 139 4.05 -17.68 -1.69
CA LEU A 139 4.59 -17.15 -2.94
C LEU A 139 5.71 -18.06 -3.47
N GLY A 140 6.54 -18.60 -2.57
CA GLY A 140 7.64 -19.50 -2.90
C GLY A 140 7.22 -20.84 -3.51
N GLU A 141 5.97 -21.27 -3.30
CA GLU A 141 5.39 -22.47 -3.90
C GLU A 141 4.94 -22.26 -5.37
N LEU A 142 4.99 -21.04 -5.90
CA LEU A 142 4.49 -20.71 -7.22
C LEU A 142 5.63 -20.57 -8.24
N PRO A 143 5.49 -21.09 -9.46
CA PRO A 143 6.50 -20.95 -10.50
C PRO A 143 6.42 -19.56 -11.16
N VAL A 144 6.83 -18.53 -10.40
CA VAL A 144 6.72 -17.12 -10.78
C VAL A 144 7.50 -16.78 -12.06
N GLU A 145 8.47 -17.60 -12.45
CA GLU A 145 9.35 -17.41 -13.62
C GLU A 145 8.83 -18.00 -14.92
N LEU A 146 7.63 -18.61 -14.91
CA LEU A 146 7.06 -19.23 -16.09
C LEU A 146 5.97 -18.39 -16.77
N CYS A 147 5.49 -17.31 -16.13
CA CYS A 147 4.30 -16.59 -16.57
C CYS A 147 4.40 -15.08 -16.28
N THR A 148 3.37 -14.31 -16.64
CA THR A 148 3.27 -12.92 -16.19
C THR A 148 2.75 -12.90 -14.76
N PHE A 149 3.58 -12.49 -13.79
CA PHE A 149 3.23 -12.55 -12.37
C PHE A 149 3.13 -11.16 -11.73
N ILE A 150 1.94 -10.81 -11.25
CA ILE A 150 1.64 -9.51 -10.65
C ILE A 150 1.37 -9.68 -9.15
N LEU A 151 2.26 -9.13 -8.33
CA LEU A 151 2.17 -9.16 -6.88
C LEU A 151 1.65 -7.82 -6.35
N SER A 152 0.45 -7.81 -5.74
CA SER A 152 -0.02 -6.69 -4.93
C SER A 152 0.39 -6.89 -3.48
N THR A 153 1.20 -5.98 -2.94
CA THR A 153 1.60 -6.04 -1.53
C THR A 153 1.81 -4.66 -0.92
N SER A 154 1.66 -4.52 0.39
CA SER A 154 2.22 -3.36 1.10
C SER A 154 3.74 -3.54 1.24
N PRO A 155 4.53 -2.49 1.55
CA PRO A 155 5.94 -2.67 1.87
C PRO A 155 6.14 -3.79 2.92
N ARG A 156 6.71 -4.92 2.48
CA ARG A 156 6.89 -6.17 3.24
C ARG A 156 8.13 -6.87 2.71
N ARG A 157 9.30 -6.44 3.20
CA ARG A 157 10.61 -6.93 2.74
C ARG A 157 10.70 -8.46 2.65
N GLU A 158 10.25 -9.16 3.69
CA GLU A 158 10.35 -10.63 3.79
C GLU A 158 9.70 -11.33 2.58
N MET A 159 8.50 -10.91 2.18
CA MET A 159 7.81 -11.50 1.03
C MET A 159 8.50 -11.24 -0.32
N LEU A 160 9.38 -10.23 -0.39
CA LEU A 160 9.90 -9.71 -1.66
C LEU A 160 11.32 -10.18 -1.98
N ASN A 161 12.06 -10.75 -1.02
CA ASN A 161 13.46 -11.11 -1.21
C ASN A 161 13.65 -12.05 -2.40
N ASP A 162 12.92 -13.18 -2.41
CA ASP A 162 13.01 -14.15 -3.51
C ASP A 162 12.32 -13.66 -4.78
N PHE A 163 11.21 -12.92 -4.63
CA PHE A 163 10.48 -12.39 -5.79
C PHE A 163 11.29 -11.37 -6.62
N LYS A 164 12.25 -10.69 -5.99
CA LYS A 164 13.15 -9.73 -6.64
C LYS A 164 14.29 -10.38 -7.44
N LYS A 165 14.51 -11.70 -7.33
CA LYS A 165 15.50 -12.41 -8.15
C LYS A 165 15.14 -12.33 -9.64
N PRO A 166 16.10 -12.48 -10.57
CA PRO A 166 15.84 -12.41 -12.01
C PRO A 166 14.73 -13.38 -12.46
N PRO A 167 13.84 -12.98 -13.39
CA PRO A 167 13.73 -11.67 -14.04
C PRO A 167 13.34 -10.58 -13.05
N VAL A 168 14.00 -9.42 -13.11
CA VAL A 168 13.79 -8.35 -12.14
C VAL A 168 12.36 -7.80 -12.27
N PRO A 169 11.59 -7.71 -11.18
CA PRO A 169 10.22 -7.22 -11.27
C PRO A 169 10.15 -5.73 -11.61
N GLN A 170 9.21 -5.34 -12.47
CA GLN A 170 8.78 -3.95 -12.60
C GLN A 170 8.09 -3.52 -11.30
N VAL A 171 8.51 -2.40 -10.72
CA VAL A 171 7.93 -1.92 -9.47
C VAL A 171 7.06 -0.71 -9.74
N PHE A 172 5.81 -0.76 -9.30
CA PHE A 172 4.85 0.34 -9.39
C PHE A 172 4.35 0.74 -8.01
N TYR A 173 4.37 2.05 -7.76
CA TYR A 173 3.93 2.66 -6.52
C TYR A 173 2.61 3.38 -6.72
N MET A 174 1.56 2.97 -6.04
CA MET A 174 0.28 3.66 -6.11
C MET A 174 0.36 5.04 -5.46
N PRO A 175 -0.06 6.12 -6.16
CA PRO A 175 -0.14 7.44 -5.57
C PRO A 175 -1.29 7.54 -4.55
N THR A 176 -1.19 8.51 -3.65
CA THR A 176 -2.30 8.94 -2.79
C THR A 176 -3.51 9.37 -3.61
N TRP A 177 -4.71 9.23 -3.03
CA TRP A 177 -5.93 9.74 -3.66
C TRP A 177 -5.98 11.26 -3.56
N SER A 178 -6.40 11.92 -4.63
CA SER A 178 -6.73 13.34 -4.59
C SER A 178 -8.08 13.57 -3.90
N GLU A 179 -8.34 14.82 -3.50
CA GLU A 179 -9.62 15.21 -2.93
C GLU A 179 -10.78 14.96 -3.91
N ALA A 180 -10.60 15.26 -5.20
CA ALA A 180 -11.61 15.01 -6.23
C ALA A 180 -11.91 13.51 -6.43
N GLU A 181 -10.88 12.64 -6.36
CA GLU A 181 -11.11 11.19 -6.40
C GLU A 181 -11.87 10.70 -5.17
N LEU A 182 -11.58 11.25 -3.99
CA LEU A 182 -12.30 10.91 -2.76
C LEU A 182 -13.75 11.41 -2.79
N GLU A 183 -13.98 12.61 -3.30
CA GLU A 183 -15.31 13.18 -3.50
C GLU A 183 -16.17 12.30 -4.39
N ALA A 184 -15.61 11.81 -5.51
CA ALA A 184 -16.31 10.92 -6.43
C ALA A 184 -16.79 9.61 -5.76
N ILE A 185 -16.09 9.13 -4.73
CA ILE A 185 -16.42 7.85 -4.07
C ILE A 185 -17.08 8.04 -2.69
N ALA A 186 -17.21 9.27 -2.18
CA ALA A 186 -17.61 9.52 -0.80
C ALA A 186 -19.01 8.96 -0.48
N ASP A 187 -19.95 9.10 -1.41
CA ASP A 187 -21.34 8.64 -1.26
C ASP A 187 -21.46 7.11 -1.15
N LEU A 188 -20.42 6.36 -1.55
CA LEU A 188 -20.37 4.90 -1.39
C LEU A 188 -20.07 4.46 0.04
N PHE A 189 -19.75 5.39 0.94
CA PHE A 189 -19.43 5.12 2.35
C PHE A 189 -20.41 5.86 3.27
N PRO A 190 -21.62 5.31 3.49
CA PRO A 190 -22.61 5.90 4.38
C PRO A 190 -22.02 6.14 5.77
N GLY A 191 -22.13 7.38 6.27
CA GLY A 191 -21.58 7.78 7.58
C GLY A 191 -20.22 8.46 7.52
N ALA A 192 -19.57 8.54 6.36
CA ALA A 192 -18.33 9.30 6.16
C ALA A 192 -18.58 10.81 5.94
N ASN A 193 -19.57 11.41 6.62
CA ASN A 193 -20.03 12.79 6.37
C ASN A 193 -18.95 13.87 6.62
N GLN A 194 -17.93 13.55 7.42
CA GLN A 194 -16.84 14.46 7.76
C GLN A 194 -15.53 14.14 7.02
N TRP A 195 -15.60 13.39 5.91
CA TRP A 195 -14.41 12.92 5.20
C TRP A 195 -13.45 14.04 4.79
N ARG A 196 -13.96 15.23 4.39
CA ARG A 196 -13.11 16.39 4.04
C ARG A 196 -12.25 16.84 5.23
N GLY A 197 -12.86 16.90 6.43
CA GLY A 197 -12.13 17.17 7.66
C GLY A 197 -11.06 16.11 7.93
N ARG A 198 -11.39 14.83 7.74
CA ARG A 198 -10.42 13.73 7.89
C ARG A 198 -9.29 13.81 6.85
N PHE A 199 -9.58 14.17 5.61
CA PHE A 199 -8.58 14.34 4.55
C PHE A 199 -7.54 15.40 4.90
N VAL A 200 -7.96 16.52 5.50
CA VAL A 200 -7.05 17.59 5.97
C VAL A 200 -6.05 17.09 7.01
N PHE A 201 -6.38 16.06 7.80
CA PHE A 201 -5.51 15.49 8.82
C PHE A 201 -4.74 14.25 8.34
N LEU A 202 -5.43 13.33 7.68
CA LEU A 202 -4.97 11.97 7.39
C LEU A 202 -4.60 11.77 5.91
N GLY A 203 -4.71 12.81 5.08
CA GLY A 203 -4.37 12.78 3.66
C GLY A 203 -5.21 11.84 2.81
N GLY A 204 -4.71 11.55 1.60
CA GLY A 204 -5.43 10.83 0.55
C GLY A 204 -5.45 9.30 0.66
N ILE A 205 -5.77 8.73 1.83
CA ILE A 205 -5.91 7.27 1.99
C ILE A 205 -7.37 6.91 2.26
N PRO A 206 -8.11 6.33 1.29
CA PRO A 206 -9.55 6.07 1.43
C PRO A 206 -9.93 5.31 2.69
N ARG A 207 -9.15 4.29 3.08
CA ARG A 207 -9.41 3.54 4.31
C ARG A 207 -9.46 4.41 5.56
N HIS A 208 -8.59 5.43 5.66
CA HIS A 208 -8.49 6.29 6.84
C HIS A 208 -9.51 7.43 6.83
N VAL A 209 -9.90 7.85 5.62
CA VAL A 209 -10.79 8.99 5.40
C VAL A 209 -12.26 8.58 5.32
N LEU A 210 -12.57 7.43 4.73
CA LEU A 210 -13.94 7.00 4.40
C LEU A 210 -14.38 5.73 5.15
N GLU A 211 -13.51 4.72 5.29
CA GLU A 211 -13.90 3.43 5.89
C GLU A 211 -13.82 3.42 7.42
N VAL A 212 -12.74 3.94 7.99
CA VAL A 212 -12.46 3.87 9.44
C VAL A 212 -12.63 5.25 10.07
N THR A 213 -13.87 5.58 10.42
CA THR A 213 -14.27 6.92 10.88
C THR A 213 -14.51 7.04 12.39
N ALA A 214 -14.48 5.92 13.12
CA ALA A 214 -14.86 5.89 14.55
C ALA A 214 -13.94 6.67 15.50
N ARG A 215 -12.67 6.87 15.14
CA ARG A 215 -11.68 7.60 15.97
C ARG A 215 -11.40 8.97 15.40
N ASP A 216 -11.20 9.95 16.27
CA ASP A 216 -10.82 11.30 15.88
C ASP A 216 -9.48 11.31 15.13
N PRO A 217 -9.33 12.05 14.02
CA PRO A 217 -8.09 12.15 13.28
C PRO A 217 -6.90 12.64 14.10
N THR A 218 -7.12 13.56 15.04
CA THR A 218 -6.07 14.11 15.92
C THR A 218 -5.56 13.03 16.85
N GLU A 219 -6.46 12.28 17.50
CA GLU A 219 -6.10 11.15 18.37
C GLU A 219 -5.29 10.08 17.62
N ILE A 220 -5.67 9.78 16.37
CA ILE A 220 -4.92 8.84 15.52
C ILE A 220 -3.48 9.32 15.30
N LEU A 221 -3.30 10.60 14.98
CA LEU A 221 -1.98 11.19 14.73
C LEU A 221 -1.15 11.30 16.01
N GLU A 222 -1.76 11.71 17.12
CA GLU A 222 -1.09 11.81 18.42
C GLU A 222 -0.62 10.45 18.93
N ALA A 223 -1.48 9.42 18.85
CA ALA A 223 -1.10 8.05 19.19
C ALA A 223 0.04 7.54 18.29
N ALA A 224 -0.05 7.79 16.98
CA ALA A 224 0.99 7.43 16.03
C ALA A 224 2.33 8.13 16.33
N CYS A 225 2.29 9.40 16.76
CA CYS A 225 3.48 10.13 17.17
C CYS A 225 4.07 9.57 18.47
N SER A 226 3.27 9.25 19.47
CA SER A 226 3.77 8.70 20.74
C SER A 226 4.51 7.37 20.56
N ASP A 227 4.06 6.54 19.63
CA ASP A 227 4.56 5.18 19.41
C ASP A 227 5.70 5.08 18.38
N CYS A 228 6.10 6.19 17.74
CA CYS A 228 7.12 6.23 16.69
C CYS A 228 8.28 7.14 17.07
N ASN A 229 9.52 6.86 16.65
CA ASN A 229 10.62 7.84 16.70
C ASN A 229 10.88 8.43 15.29
N LEU A 230 11.65 9.52 15.17
CA LEU A 230 11.85 10.17 13.85
C LEU A 230 12.55 9.24 12.84
N ASN A 231 13.47 8.40 13.33
CA ASN A 231 14.18 7.42 12.52
C ASN A 231 13.25 6.30 12.01
N ASP A 232 12.21 5.98 12.77
CA ASP A 232 11.18 5.02 12.40
C ASP A 232 10.30 5.55 11.27
N CYS A 233 10.03 6.87 11.23
CA CYS A 233 9.36 7.47 10.08
C CYS A 233 10.17 7.28 8.80
N ILE A 234 11.49 7.50 8.84
CA ILE A 234 12.35 7.42 7.64
C ILE A 234 12.58 5.96 7.20
N LYS A 235 12.77 5.02 8.14
CA LYS A 235 13.13 3.63 7.82
C LYS A 235 11.96 2.75 7.36
N LYS A 236 10.70 3.12 7.64
CA LYS A 236 9.54 2.20 7.51
C LYS A 236 8.67 2.37 6.24
N ILE A 237 9.10 3.19 5.28
CA ILE A 237 8.25 3.58 4.12
C ILE A 237 8.75 3.00 2.79
N GLY A 238 10.01 2.57 2.71
CA GLY A 238 10.55 1.91 1.51
C GLY A 238 10.00 0.50 1.31
N ILE A 239 10.01 -0.01 0.07
CA ILE A 239 9.64 -1.40 -0.25
C ILE A 239 10.44 -2.41 0.57
N ASP A 240 11.70 -2.07 0.86
CA ASP A 240 12.63 -2.86 1.66
C ASP A 240 12.45 -2.67 3.17
N SER A 241 11.38 -2.03 3.61
CA SER A 241 11.05 -1.95 5.04
C SER A 241 10.45 -3.26 5.57
N THR A 242 10.87 -3.65 6.77
CA THR A 242 10.21 -4.74 7.51
C THR A 242 8.88 -4.22 8.05
N ASN A 243 7.78 -4.89 7.68
CA ASN A 243 6.45 -4.55 8.17
C ASN A 243 6.31 -5.08 9.60
N THR A 244 6.91 -4.37 10.56
CA THR A 244 6.74 -4.64 11.99
C THR A 244 5.37 -4.12 12.45
N GLU A 245 4.84 -4.56 13.59
CA GLU A 245 3.64 -3.94 14.18
C GLU A 245 3.81 -2.42 14.35
N LYS A 246 5.04 -1.96 14.62
CA LYS A 246 5.42 -0.55 14.66
C LYS A 246 5.41 0.17 13.31
N SER A 247 5.24 -0.50 12.18
CA SER A 247 5.07 0.13 10.85
C SER A 247 3.61 0.55 10.60
N LYS A 248 2.65 -0.19 11.17
CA LYS A 248 1.22 0.17 11.15
C LYS A 248 0.95 1.51 11.84
N VAL A 249 1.77 1.84 12.82
CA VAL A 249 1.74 3.09 13.61
C VAL A 249 2.16 4.30 12.79
N VAL A 250 3.04 4.15 11.78
CA VAL A 250 3.61 5.29 11.05
C VAL A 250 2.73 5.70 9.85
N HIS A 251 1.96 4.77 9.28
CA HIS A 251 1.16 5.05 8.09
C HIS A 251 0.13 6.18 8.20
N PRO A 252 -0.41 6.53 9.39
CA PRO A 252 -1.21 7.74 9.55
C PRO A 252 -0.41 9.05 9.45
N LEU A 253 0.92 9.02 9.67
CA LEU A 253 1.79 10.20 9.69
C LEU A 253 2.41 10.52 8.34
N VAL A 254 2.66 9.50 7.53
CA VAL A 254 3.46 9.56 6.30
C VAL A 254 2.96 8.54 5.29
N HIS A 255 2.99 8.93 4.02
CA HIS A 255 2.52 8.11 2.91
C HIS A 255 3.62 7.90 1.88
N VAL A 256 3.60 6.73 1.25
CA VAL A 256 4.24 6.52 -0.04
C VAL A 256 3.39 7.22 -1.09
N THR A 257 4.03 8.01 -1.95
CA THR A 257 3.39 8.58 -3.12
C THR A 257 4.29 8.46 -4.34
N SER A 258 3.75 8.72 -5.52
CA SER A 258 4.45 8.63 -6.79
C SER A 258 3.83 9.57 -7.80
N THR A 259 4.62 9.90 -8.82
CA THR A 259 4.17 10.62 -10.01
C THR A 259 4.24 9.68 -11.21
N HIS A 260 3.55 10.03 -12.30
CA HIS A 260 3.67 9.30 -13.56
C HIS A 260 5.16 9.09 -13.92
N PRO A 261 5.59 7.87 -14.34
CA PRO A 261 4.81 6.68 -14.68
C PRO A 261 4.60 5.70 -13.51
N HIS A 262 4.73 6.16 -12.27
CA HIS A 262 4.57 5.42 -11.02
C HIS A 262 5.67 4.38 -10.73
N THR A 263 6.82 4.47 -11.40
CA THR A 263 7.96 3.55 -11.21
C THR A 263 8.91 3.98 -10.08
N ASN A 264 8.87 5.26 -9.69
CA ASN A 264 9.62 5.81 -8.58
C ASN A 264 8.69 6.21 -7.44
N SER A 265 9.15 6.05 -6.21
CA SER A 265 8.43 6.54 -5.02
C SER A 265 9.07 7.76 -4.42
N SER A 266 8.25 8.53 -3.73
CA SER A 266 8.65 9.52 -2.76
C SER A 266 7.84 9.31 -1.48
N VAL A 267 8.26 9.99 -0.42
CA VAL A 267 7.57 9.99 0.86
C VAL A 267 7.07 11.40 1.13
N CYS A 268 5.82 11.52 1.56
CA CYS A 268 5.27 12.77 2.06
C CYS A 268 4.65 12.55 3.45
N TYR A 269 4.53 13.64 4.23
CA TYR A 269 3.66 13.63 5.39
C TYR A 269 2.21 13.43 4.96
N ALA A 270 1.39 12.82 5.82
CA ALA A 270 -0.01 12.58 5.53
C ALA A 270 -0.77 13.88 5.23
N SER A 271 -0.42 14.95 5.93
CA SER A 271 -0.94 16.30 5.73
C SER A 271 -0.05 17.35 6.41
N GLN A 272 -0.34 18.63 6.19
CA GLN A 272 0.25 19.71 6.97
C GLN A 272 -0.10 19.58 8.47
N LYS A 273 -1.32 19.17 8.81
CA LYS A 273 -1.73 18.97 10.21
C LYS A 273 -0.96 17.83 10.88
N ALA A 274 -0.70 16.75 10.15
CA ALA A 274 0.16 15.67 10.63
C ALA A 274 1.57 16.18 10.90
N LEU A 275 2.14 16.98 9.99
CA LEU A 275 3.45 17.61 10.21
C LEU A 275 3.46 18.51 11.45
N ASP A 276 2.46 19.38 11.62
CA ASP A 276 2.35 20.28 12.77
C ASP A 276 2.30 19.49 14.09
N ILE A 277 1.55 18.39 14.14
CA ILE A 277 1.45 17.52 15.32
C ILE A 277 2.80 16.85 15.60
N ILE A 278 3.50 16.34 14.57
CA ILE A 278 4.84 15.75 14.71
C ILE A 278 5.81 16.79 15.27
N VAL A 279 5.88 17.98 14.66
CA VAL A 279 6.77 19.07 15.08
C VAL A 279 6.48 19.49 16.52
N ARG A 280 5.20 19.63 16.89
CA ARG A 280 4.80 19.97 18.26
C ARG A 280 5.23 18.91 19.26
N ASN A 281 4.96 17.64 18.97
CA ASN A 281 5.25 16.53 19.89
C ASN A 281 6.77 16.34 20.05
N ARG A 282 7.50 16.30 18.93
CA ARG A 282 8.97 16.15 18.93
C ARG A 282 9.69 17.37 19.47
N GLY A 283 9.17 18.57 19.22
CA GLY A 283 9.71 19.79 19.81
C GLY A 283 9.58 19.79 21.33
N LYS A 284 8.48 19.27 21.88
CA LYS A 284 8.34 19.08 23.33
C LYS A 284 9.32 18.05 23.88
N GLU A 285 9.47 16.90 23.22
CA GLU A 285 10.42 15.85 23.61
C GLU A 285 11.88 16.35 23.60
N ALA A 286 12.28 17.06 22.54
CA ALA A 286 13.62 17.62 22.41
C ALA A 286 13.89 18.70 23.48
N ARG A 287 12.93 19.60 23.72
CA ARG A 287 13.04 20.59 24.79
C ARG A 287 13.14 19.93 26.16
N GLY A 288 12.34 18.90 26.44
CA GLY A 288 12.40 18.14 27.69
C GLY A 288 13.78 17.54 27.94
N ARG A 289 14.35 16.83 26.95
CA ARG A 289 15.71 16.28 27.05
C ARG A 289 16.78 17.35 27.26
N MET A 290 16.62 18.50 26.62
CA MET A 290 17.55 19.62 26.82
C MET A 290 17.45 20.17 28.24
N SER A 291 16.23 20.35 28.75
CA SER A 291 16.01 20.77 30.14
C SER A 291 16.60 19.77 31.14
N GLU A 292 16.38 18.47 30.96
CA GLU A 292 16.96 17.42 31.81
C GLU A 292 18.50 17.44 31.81
N LEU A 293 19.11 17.62 30.64
CA LEU A 293 20.56 17.75 30.51
C LEU A 293 21.08 18.98 31.28
N LEU A 294 20.44 20.13 31.10
CA LEU A 294 20.82 21.38 31.77
C LEU A 294 20.63 21.29 33.29
N GLU A 295 19.55 20.65 33.76
CA GLU A 295 19.32 20.38 35.18
C GLU A 295 20.37 19.45 35.76
N SER A 296 20.79 18.40 35.04
CA SER A 296 21.88 17.50 35.47
C SER A 296 23.24 18.19 35.59
N CYS A 297 23.41 19.31 34.88
CA CYS A 297 24.58 20.17 34.94
C CYS A 297 24.52 21.16 36.14
N GLN A 298 23.37 21.33 36.82
CA GLN A 298 23.27 22.18 38.02
C GLN A 298 23.92 21.53 39.25
N GLY A 299 24.74 22.30 39.97
CA GLY A 299 25.38 21.88 41.21
C GLY A 299 26.73 21.16 41.07
N ASN A 300 27.19 20.85 39.84
CA ASN A 300 28.53 20.34 39.57
C ASN A 300 29.29 21.24 38.57
N PRO A 301 30.31 22.00 39.01
CA PRO A 301 31.05 22.93 38.16
C PRO A 301 31.72 22.29 36.93
N LEU A 302 32.16 21.03 37.02
CA LEU A 302 32.79 20.30 35.91
C LEU A 302 31.77 19.94 34.84
N THR A 303 30.59 19.50 35.25
CA THR A 303 29.50 19.11 34.33
C THR A 303 28.91 20.35 33.63
N ALA A 304 28.77 21.47 34.35
CA ALA A 304 28.35 22.75 33.78
C ALA A 304 29.33 23.29 32.71
N ALA A 305 30.64 23.21 32.98
CA ALA A 305 31.66 23.59 32.00
C ALA A 305 31.63 22.68 30.76
N LEU A 306 31.50 21.36 30.95
CA LEU A 306 31.38 20.38 29.87
C LEU A 306 30.14 20.62 29.00
N CYS A 307 29.00 20.96 29.63
CA CYS A 307 27.77 21.38 28.96
C CYS A 307 28.04 22.57 28.03
N GLY A 308 28.78 23.60 28.47
CA GLY A 308 29.16 24.75 27.65
C GLY A 308 30.01 24.37 26.42
N TYR A 309 31.06 23.57 26.62
CA TYR A 309 31.97 23.15 25.54
C TYR A 309 31.32 22.22 24.50
N ILE A 310 30.23 21.53 24.83
CA ILE A 310 29.52 20.65 23.90
C ILE A 310 28.35 21.39 23.23
N PHE A 311 27.57 22.15 24.01
CA PHE A 311 26.34 22.77 23.52
C PHE A 311 26.59 24.02 22.69
N GLU A 312 27.52 24.90 23.09
CA GLU A 312 27.78 26.15 22.35
C GLU A 312 28.27 25.89 20.92
N PRO A 313 29.26 25.02 20.66
CA PRO A 313 29.69 24.74 19.29
C PRO A 313 28.57 24.12 18.44
N TYR A 314 27.79 23.22 19.03
CA TYR A 314 26.68 22.57 18.33
C TYR A 314 25.54 23.55 17.99
N ALA A 315 25.20 24.47 18.90
CA ALA A 315 24.21 25.51 18.66
C ALA A 315 24.67 26.49 17.58
N ILE A 316 25.94 26.91 17.60
CA ILE A 316 26.54 27.77 16.57
C ILE A 316 26.48 27.08 15.20
N GLU A 317 26.89 25.80 15.12
CA GLU A 317 26.90 25.05 13.86
C GLU A 317 25.48 24.84 13.27
N LEU A 318 24.46 24.71 14.13
CA LEU A 318 23.05 24.64 13.73
C LEU A 318 22.51 25.98 13.21
N LEU A 319 22.90 27.09 13.84
CA LEU A 319 22.54 28.44 13.42
C LEU A 319 23.18 28.80 12.07
N GLU A 320 24.44 28.41 11.85
CA GLU A 320 25.16 28.59 10.59
C GLU A 320 24.54 27.81 9.42
N LYS A 321 23.91 26.66 9.69
CA LYS A 321 23.19 25.84 8.69
C LYS A 321 21.76 26.31 8.42
N GLY A 322 21.36 27.47 8.94
CA GLY A 322 20.04 28.07 8.69
C GLY A 322 18.90 27.51 9.56
N GLY A 323 19.21 26.87 10.68
CA GLY A 323 18.19 26.42 11.63
C GLY A 323 17.53 27.61 12.34
N THR A 324 16.21 27.76 12.20
CA THR A 324 15.43 28.70 13.02
C THR A 324 14.96 28.03 14.30
N PHE A 325 15.42 28.52 15.46
CA PHE A 325 14.82 28.21 16.75
C PHE A 325 13.57 29.09 16.94
N LYS A 326 12.41 28.45 17.17
CA LYS A 326 11.24 29.07 17.80
C LYS A 326 10.95 28.34 19.12
#